data_AF-A0A7W0EZL8-F1
#
_entry.id   AF-A0A7W0EZL8-F1
#
_cell.length_a   1.000
_cell.length_b   1.000
_cell.length_c   1.000
_cell.angle_alpha   90.00
_cell.angle_beta   90.00
_cell.angle_gamma   90.00
#
_symmetry.space_group_name_H-M   'P 1'
#
loop_
_entity.id
_entity.type
_entity.pdbx_description
1 polymer ?
#
loop_
_entity_poly.entity_id
_entity_poly.type
_entity_poly.pdbx_seq_one_letter_code
_entity_poly.pdbx_strand_id
1 'polypeptide(L)'
;MTKTNISFHVHTYKDDIDLPNKSANSPKMDLFINEKCIRDFLQNELGKDIDPEKLKYILEVGILPTYQFEKHSFVLKKDVRALIDSIILCGDKNDEKPRSQKLFEQDTIRINPHTIIDLLNKDSITDPLFYSATKNLISSHNKLISTENNLINKNKCKYLSEASIATLNPKVIEYVKAQLNRAKIIDNTEINKFARSAYYMGSKRALCGFIVEAIASVLPESGVVVDLMCGSGIVSGATNKIWKTYSSDAQEFCRILSVVHGGGFSRNGAKDLLSRILPIAKKHFIELQSLLADEIENEEDVFCREIDDSLLEDYKRFVREFPVLCKPSNTKDWSPTSEVQIRRKDNSIYPYCLFTTYFANVFFGLRQCLEIDSLRYAIDIIKEKKERMWALGALITTTSFLGTTYGGHFAQPPIRNYLALNENNISDILYKRSQSITHEFTARLLNLSEISHSTKNQIETIPGPWESALCTLDTLIYNVPVIVYLDAPYKREEYSRFYHVLETLVEYRYPSCSGIGLTPKPNDRFRSEFFTKTNSRPTATIIDIIIKILNRGWHCAWSYSDNGQADICEVVERVYQKTGCEVISYSAKFVHKSHGGTAQKNVMEYLIILSPKKP
;
A
#
# COMPACT_ATOMS: atom_id res chain seq x y z
N MET A 1 -68.96 1.67 -39.35
CA MET A 1 -68.57 0.27 -39.64
C MET A 1 -67.80 0.25 -40.93
N THR A 2 -66.47 0.16 -40.87
CA THR A 2 -65.59 -0.38 -41.93
C THR A 2 -64.17 -0.39 -41.38
N LYS A 3 -63.61 -1.60 -41.25
CA LYS A 3 -62.20 -1.85 -40.92
C LYS A 3 -61.38 -1.68 -42.19
N THR A 4 -60.23 -1.03 -42.10
CA THR A 4 -59.25 -0.94 -43.18
C THR A 4 -57.94 -1.58 -42.71
N ASN A 5 -57.54 -2.64 -43.43
CA ASN A 5 -56.27 -3.36 -43.27
C ASN A 5 -55.08 -2.49 -43.67
N ILE A 6 -53.98 -2.53 -42.92
CA ILE A 6 -52.63 -2.27 -43.44
C ILE A 6 -51.66 -3.29 -42.83
N SER A 7 -50.99 -4.03 -43.72
CA SER A 7 -49.95 -5.03 -43.50
C SER A 7 -48.62 -4.40 -43.09
N PHE A 8 -47.94 -4.96 -42.09
CA PHE A 8 -46.55 -4.63 -41.76
C PHE A 8 -45.59 -5.59 -42.48
N HIS A 9 -44.78 -5.05 -43.39
CA HIS A 9 -43.54 -5.68 -43.84
C HIS A 9 -42.39 -5.20 -42.95
N VAL A 10 -41.73 -6.14 -42.27
CA VAL A 10 -40.53 -5.89 -41.47
C VAL A 10 -39.32 -5.93 -42.40
N HIS A 11 -38.69 -4.77 -42.62
CA HIS A 11 -37.35 -4.68 -43.20
C HIS A 11 -36.31 -4.80 -42.09
N THR A 12 -35.42 -5.76 -42.23
CA THR A 12 -34.22 -5.97 -41.40
C THR A 12 -33.16 -4.93 -41.74
N TYR A 13 -32.82 -4.06 -40.78
CA TYR A 13 -31.62 -3.22 -40.85
C TYR A 13 -30.44 -3.96 -40.21
N LYS A 14 -29.32 -4.03 -40.95
CA LYS A 14 -27.99 -4.32 -40.43
C LYS A 14 -27.52 -3.08 -39.68
N ASP A 15 -27.30 -3.19 -38.37
CA ASP A 15 -26.63 -2.15 -37.59
C ASP A 15 -25.12 -2.34 -37.72
N ASP A 16 -24.51 -1.57 -38.61
CA ASP A 16 -23.09 -1.23 -38.55
C ASP A 16 -22.88 -0.34 -37.32
N ILE A 17 -22.15 -0.82 -36.33
CA ILE A 17 -21.80 -0.06 -35.12
C ILE A 17 -20.68 0.92 -35.49
N ASP A 18 -21.07 2.14 -35.85
CA ASP A 18 -20.18 3.29 -35.91
C ASP A 18 -19.73 3.68 -34.49
N LEU A 19 -18.43 3.55 -34.23
CA LEU A 19 -17.78 4.07 -33.04
C LEU A 19 -17.87 5.62 -33.03
N PRO A 20 -18.21 6.26 -31.90
CA PRO A 20 -18.37 7.70 -31.85
C PRO A 20 -17.05 8.45 -32.06
N ASN A 21 -17.15 9.59 -32.75
CA ASN A 21 -16.10 10.56 -33.09
C ASN A 21 -14.90 10.60 -32.12
N LYS A 22 -13.72 10.25 -32.63
CA LYS A 22 -12.42 10.44 -31.98
C LYS A 22 -12.24 11.91 -31.57
N SER A 23 -12.13 12.18 -30.27
CA SER A 23 -11.40 13.37 -29.84
C SER A 23 -9.95 13.22 -30.31
N ALA A 24 -9.35 14.26 -30.88
CA ALA A 24 -8.01 14.18 -31.49
C ALA A 24 -6.86 13.84 -30.50
N ASN A 25 -7.17 13.61 -29.21
CA ASN A 25 -6.21 13.32 -28.14
C ASN A 25 -6.45 11.98 -27.41
N SER A 26 -7.46 11.17 -27.77
CA SER A 26 -7.63 9.85 -27.16
C SER A 26 -6.64 8.83 -27.74
N PRO A 27 -5.97 8.02 -26.90
CA PRO A 27 -4.99 7.05 -27.37
C PRO A 27 -5.67 5.98 -28.22
N LYS A 28 -5.00 5.56 -29.29
CA LYS A 28 -5.42 4.39 -30.05
C LYS A 28 -5.31 3.14 -29.16
N MET A 29 -6.41 2.42 -28.97
CA MET A 29 -6.47 1.21 -28.14
C MET A 29 -5.94 0.00 -28.93
N ASP A 30 -4.62 -0.20 -28.92
CA ASP A 30 -3.97 -1.30 -29.63
C ASP A 30 -3.91 -2.59 -28.78
N LEU A 31 -3.68 -2.46 -27.47
CA LEU A 31 -3.57 -3.57 -26.52
C LEU A 31 -4.91 -4.02 -25.95
N PHE A 32 -5.83 -3.07 -25.76
CA PHE A 32 -7.12 -3.34 -25.15
C PHE A 32 -8.19 -3.70 -26.18
N ILE A 33 -9.19 -4.46 -25.74
CA ILE A 33 -10.42 -4.73 -26.48
C ILE A 33 -11.62 -4.50 -25.58
N ASN A 34 -12.70 -3.96 -26.16
CA ASN A 34 -13.97 -3.80 -25.47
C ASN A 34 -14.52 -5.18 -25.09
N GLU A 35 -15.02 -5.31 -23.86
CA GLU A 35 -15.61 -6.54 -23.32
C GLU A 35 -16.66 -7.15 -24.26
N LYS A 36 -17.49 -6.30 -24.89
CA LYS A 36 -18.54 -6.73 -25.83
C LYS A 36 -17.99 -7.34 -27.11
N CYS A 37 -16.76 -6.99 -27.51
CA CYS A 37 -16.11 -7.44 -28.74
C CYS A 37 -15.22 -8.68 -28.52
N ILE A 38 -15.10 -9.20 -27.29
CA ILE A 38 -14.28 -10.38 -26.99
C ILE A 38 -14.69 -11.57 -27.86
N ARG A 39 -16.01 -11.75 -28.05
CA ARG A 39 -16.57 -12.85 -28.82
C ARG A 39 -16.12 -12.80 -30.28
N ASP A 40 -16.38 -11.69 -30.93
CA ASP A 40 -16.06 -11.50 -32.34
C ASP A 40 -14.54 -11.59 -32.57
N PHE A 41 -13.75 -11.06 -31.64
CA PHE A 41 -12.30 -11.13 -31.69
C PHE A 41 -11.77 -12.57 -31.68
N LEU A 42 -12.22 -13.41 -30.74
CA LEU A 42 -11.78 -14.80 -30.66
C LEU A 42 -12.34 -15.65 -31.81
N GLN A 43 -13.56 -15.37 -32.27
CA GLN A 43 -14.14 -16.04 -33.44
C GLN A 43 -13.32 -15.74 -34.70
N ASN A 44 -12.98 -14.46 -34.92
CA ASN A 44 -12.19 -14.03 -36.07
C ASN A 44 -10.73 -14.51 -36.01
N GLU A 45 -10.13 -14.57 -34.83
CA GLU A 45 -8.72 -14.93 -34.68
C GLU A 45 -8.50 -16.46 -34.66
N LEU A 46 -9.43 -17.24 -34.09
CA LEU A 46 -9.20 -18.65 -33.75
C LEU A 46 -10.28 -19.63 -34.24
N GLY A 47 -11.37 -19.14 -34.83
CA GLY A 47 -12.41 -19.98 -35.42
C GLY A 47 -13.15 -20.88 -34.44
N LYS A 48 -13.11 -20.57 -33.13
CA LYS A 48 -13.77 -21.34 -32.06
C LYS A 48 -14.93 -20.56 -31.46
N ASP A 49 -16.04 -21.26 -31.21
CA ASP A 49 -17.16 -20.68 -30.46
C ASP A 49 -16.86 -20.62 -28.96
N ILE A 50 -17.22 -19.49 -28.34
CA ILE A 50 -17.05 -19.22 -26.91
C ILE A 50 -18.33 -19.57 -26.17
N ASP A 51 -18.17 -20.12 -24.97
CA ASP A 51 -19.24 -20.29 -23.99
C ASP A 51 -19.50 -18.95 -23.25
N PRO A 52 -20.63 -18.27 -23.50
CA PRO A 52 -20.91 -16.95 -22.91
C PRO A 52 -21.02 -17.01 -21.38
N GLU A 53 -21.55 -18.12 -20.83
CA GLU A 53 -21.72 -18.29 -19.39
C GLU A 53 -20.36 -18.46 -18.70
N LYS A 54 -19.41 -19.16 -19.33
CA LYS A 54 -18.04 -19.27 -18.80
C LYS A 54 -17.28 -17.95 -18.89
N LEU A 55 -17.40 -17.20 -19.99
CA LEU A 55 -16.77 -15.88 -20.10
C LEU A 55 -17.31 -14.94 -19.00
N LYS A 56 -18.63 -14.91 -18.82
CA LYS A 56 -19.28 -14.16 -17.74
C LYS A 56 -18.79 -14.61 -16.37
N TYR A 57 -18.68 -15.91 -16.13
CA TYR A 57 -18.16 -16.46 -14.88
C TYR A 57 -16.72 -16.00 -14.60
N ILE A 58 -15.80 -16.07 -15.58
CA ILE A 58 -14.41 -15.64 -15.41
C ILE A 58 -14.30 -14.14 -15.11
N LEU A 59 -15.12 -13.32 -15.75
CA LEU A 59 -15.24 -11.89 -15.48
C LEU A 59 -15.80 -11.63 -14.07
N GLU A 60 -16.86 -12.36 -13.67
CA GLU A 60 -17.46 -12.24 -12.35
C GLU A 60 -16.53 -12.70 -11.23
N VAL A 61 -15.74 -13.75 -11.43
CA VAL A 61 -14.71 -14.17 -10.47
C VAL A 61 -13.65 -13.07 -10.36
N GLY A 62 -13.26 -12.43 -11.46
CA GLY A 62 -12.27 -11.35 -11.48
C GLY A 62 -10.85 -11.82 -11.81
N ILE A 63 -10.71 -12.99 -12.44
CA ILE A 63 -9.41 -13.52 -12.92
C ILE A 63 -8.94 -12.76 -14.17
N LEU A 64 -9.87 -12.35 -15.02
CA LEU A 64 -9.60 -11.48 -16.17
C LEU A 64 -9.72 -10.02 -15.72
N PRO A 65 -8.62 -9.24 -15.69
CA PRO A 65 -8.68 -7.84 -15.29
C PRO A 65 -9.48 -7.01 -16.29
N THR A 66 -10.45 -6.27 -15.76
CA THR A 66 -11.33 -5.39 -16.53
C THR A 66 -11.09 -3.94 -16.13
N TYR A 67 -10.99 -3.05 -17.10
CA TYR A 67 -10.69 -1.62 -16.95
C TYR A 67 -11.84 -0.77 -17.47
N GLN A 68 -12.18 0.30 -16.77
CA GLN A 68 -13.18 1.26 -17.24
C GLN A 68 -12.49 2.38 -18.02
N PHE A 69 -12.93 2.63 -19.24
CA PHE A 69 -12.48 3.74 -20.08
C PHE A 69 -13.67 4.30 -20.88
N GLU A 70 -13.89 5.62 -20.84
CA GLU A 70 -15.00 6.28 -21.57
C GLU A 70 -16.37 5.56 -21.43
N LYS A 71 -16.71 5.10 -20.22
CA LYS A 71 -17.94 4.34 -19.86
C LYS A 71 -18.05 2.93 -20.46
N HIS A 72 -16.97 2.38 -20.99
CA HIS A 72 -16.92 1.03 -21.50
C HIS A 72 -15.90 0.19 -20.72
N SER A 73 -16.16 -1.11 -20.64
CA SER A 73 -15.25 -2.10 -20.08
C SER A 73 -14.26 -2.56 -21.14
N PHE A 74 -12.98 -2.60 -20.78
CA PHE A 74 -11.89 -3.06 -21.61
C PHE A 74 -11.07 -4.13 -20.91
N VAL A 75 -10.55 -5.09 -21.69
CA VAL A 75 -9.64 -6.14 -21.23
C VAL A 75 -8.41 -6.20 -22.13
N LEU A 76 -7.28 -6.69 -21.63
CA LEU A 76 -6.09 -6.90 -22.46
C LEU A 76 -6.31 -8.07 -23.41
N LYS A 77 -6.06 -7.87 -24.71
CA LYS A 77 -6.16 -8.94 -25.74
C LYS A 77 -5.30 -10.16 -25.39
N LYS A 78 -4.10 -9.95 -24.83
CA LYS A 78 -3.18 -11.03 -24.41
C LYS A 78 -3.78 -11.90 -23.32
N ASP A 79 -4.49 -11.31 -22.36
CA ASP A 79 -5.09 -12.05 -21.24
C ASP A 79 -6.28 -12.88 -21.69
N VAL A 80 -7.09 -12.35 -22.61
CA VAL A 80 -8.18 -13.09 -23.25
C VAL A 80 -7.64 -14.34 -23.95
N ARG A 81 -6.53 -14.22 -24.69
CA ARG A 81 -5.88 -15.36 -25.35
C ARG A 81 -5.36 -16.40 -24.35
N ALA A 82 -4.80 -15.96 -23.21
CA ALA A 82 -4.27 -16.87 -22.21
C ALA A 82 -5.36 -17.71 -21.51
N LEU A 83 -6.59 -17.20 -21.46
CA LEU A 83 -7.74 -17.84 -20.82
C LEU A 83 -8.59 -18.68 -21.76
N ILE A 84 -8.13 -18.92 -22.99
CA ILE A 84 -8.98 -19.48 -24.03
C ILE A 84 -9.56 -20.86 -23.67
N ASP A 85 -8.75 -21.73 -23.06
CA ASP A 85 -9.18 -23.07 -22.62
C ASP A 85 -10.23 -23.02 -21.51
N SER A 86 -10.33 -21.90 -20.78
CA SER A 86 -11.36 -21.66 -19.77
C SER A 86 -12.71 -21.26 -20.39
N ILE A 87 -12.72 -20.67 -21.58
CA ILE A 87 -13.92 -20.01 -22.16
C ILE A 87 -14.43 -20.64 -23.46
N ILE A 88 -13.71 -21.59 -24.06
CA ILE A 88 -14.16 -22.31 -25.26
C ILE A 88 -15.33 -23.28 -24.94
N LEU A 89 -16.29 -23.36 -25.87
CA LEU A 89 -17.28 -24.45 -25.93
C LEU A 89 -16.57 -25.79 -26.15
N CYS A 90 -16.66 -26.70 -25.18
CA CYS A 90 -16.11 -28.04 -25.34
C CYS A 90 -16.93 -28.83 -26.35
N GLY A 91 -16.29 -29.27 -27.43
CA GLY A 91 -16.88 -30.12 -28.46
C GLY A 91 -17.42 -31.44 -27.91
N ASP A 92 -18.52 -31.85 -28.56
CA ASP A 92 -19.31 -33.07 -28.48
C ASP A 92 -20.15 -33.35 -27.23
N LYS A 93 -21.46 -33.18 -27.45
CA LYS A 93 -22.57 -33.77 -26.71
C LYS A 93 -22.78 -35.27 -27.03
N ASN A 94 -21.97 -35.85 -27.93
CA ASN A 94 -22.20 -37.19 -28.49
C ASN A 94 -21.14 -38.26 -28.16
N ASP A 95 -20.13 -37.96 -27.34
CA ASP A 95 -19.26 -39.02 -26.79
C ASP A 95 -19.64 -39.31 -25.34
N GLU A 96 -19.83 -40.59 -25.02
CA GLU A 96 -19.94 -41.12 -23.66
C GLU A 96 -18.65 -40.85 -22.89
N LYS A 97 -18.47 -39.60 -22.44
CA LYS A 97 -17.32 -39.22 -21.63
C LYS A 97 -17.41 -39.93 -20.27
N PRO A 98 -16.32 -40.57 -19.79
CA PRO A 98 -16.31 -41.27 -18.51
C PRO A 98 -16.69 -40.31 -17.37
N ARG A 99 -17.26 -40.84 -16.27
CA ARG A 99 -17.79 -40.05 -15.14
C ARG A 99 -16.80 -39.03 -14.54
N SER A 100 -15.49 -39.24 -14.76
CA SER A 100 -14.40 -38.32 -14.41
C SER A 100 -14.38 -37.01 -15.23
N GLN A 101 -15.03 -36.99 -16.40
CA GLN A 101 -15.20 -35.85 -17.30
C GLN A 101 -16.62 -35.25 -17.26
N LYS A 102 -17.53 -35.80 -16.47
CA LYS A 102 -18.88 -35.22 -16.21
C LYS A 102 -18.92 -34.31 -14.98
N LEU A 103 -17.76 -33.99 -14.40
CA LEU A 103 -17.57 -33.14 -13.23
C LEU A 103 -17.36 -31.65 -13.58
N PHE A 104 -17.54 -31.26 -14.85
CA PHE A 104 -17.20 -29.92 -15.37
C PHE A 104 -18.40 -28.96 -15.47
N GLU A 105 -19.43 -29.17 -14.67
CA GLU A 105 -20.65 -28.36 -14.68
C GLU A 105 -20.65 -27.40 -13.49
N GLN A 106 -20.49 -26.12 -13.83
CA GLN A 106 -20.53 -24.92 -12.97
C GLN A 106 -19.34 -24.80 -11.98
N ASP A 107 -18.73 -23.60 -11.93
CA ASP A 107 -17.68 -23.19 -10.99
C ASP A 107 -16.26 -23.78 -11.10
N THR A 108 -15.85 -24.30 -12.27
CA THR A 108 -14.45 -24.74 -12.51
C THR A 108 -13.71 -23.85 -13.49
N ILE A 109 -12.44 -23.54 -13.20
CA ILE A 109 -11.55 -22.79 -14.09
C ILE A 109 -10.61 -23.78 -14.78
N ARG A 110 -10.79 -23.94 -16.09
CA ARG A 110 -9.97 -24.86 -16.89
C ARG A 110 -8.71 -24.15 -17.38
N ILE A 111 -7.55 -24.57 -16.88
CA ILE A 111 -6.25 -24.00 -17.28
C ILE A 111 -5.81 -24.59 -18.62
N ASN A 112 -5.97 -25.92 -18.78
CA ASN A 112 -5.68 -26.65 -20.01
C ASN A 112 -6.48 -27.98 -20.00
N PRO A 113 -6.37 -28.85 -21.02
CA PRO A 113 -7.12 -30.10 -21.06
C PRO A 113 -6.91 -31.06 -19.88
N HIS A 114 -5.80 -30.92 -19.15
CA HIS A 114 -5.37 -31.83 -18.09
C HIS A 114 -5.30 -31.19 -16.70
N THR A 115 -5.68 -29.92 -16.56
CA THR A 115 -5.55 -29.15 -15.32
C THR A 115 -6.75 -28.24 -15.11
N ILE A 116 -7.36 -28.35 -13.93
CA ILE A 116 -8.47 -27.50 -13.50
C ILE A 116 -8.24 -26.96 -12.09
N ILE A 117 -8.82 -25.79 -11.82
CA ILE A 117 -9.05 -25.27 -10.48
C ILE A 117 -10.54 -25.44 -10.17
N ASP A 118 -10.80 -26.11 -9.06
CA ASP A 118 -12.11 -26.44 -8.53
C ASP A 118 -12.39 -25.48 -7.36
N LEU A 119 -13.37 -24.57 -7.55
CA LEU A 119 -13.81 -23.58 -6.57
C LEU A 119 -15.11 -24.04 -5.92
N LEU A 120 -15.23 -23.86 -4.61
CA LEU A 120 -16.49 -24.17 -3.90
C LEU A 120 -17.62 -23.23 -4.33
N ASN A 121 -17.31 -21.95 -4.52
CA ASN A 121 -18.15 -20.90 -5.10
C ASN A 121 -17.31 -19.62 -5.27
N LYS A 122 -17.81 -18.62 -5.99
CA LYS A 122 -17.10 -17.34 -6.20
C LYS A 122 -16.80 -16.55 -4.91
N ASP A 123 -17.64 -16.69 -3.89
CA ASP A 123 -17.52 -15.96 -2.63
C ASP A 123 -16.52 -16.62 -1.65
N SER A 124 -16.06 -17.83 -1.96
CA SER A 124 -15.01 -18.52 -1.20
C SER A 124 -13.62 -17.88 -1.35
N ILE A 125 -13.45 -16.98 -2.34
CA ILE A 125 -12.20 -16.27 -2.59
C ILE A 125 -12.03 -15.12 -1.59
N THR A 126 -11.29 -15.39 -0.50
CA THR A 126 -11.06 -14.42 0.58
C THR A 126 -9.70 -13.74 0.52
N ASP A 127 -8.69 -14.40 -0.07
CA ASP A 127 -7.32 -13.89 -0.17
C ASP A 127 -7.01 -13.33 -1.58
N PRO A 128 -6.63 -12.03 -1.72
CA PRO A 128 -6.18 -11.43 -2.96
C PRO A 128 -5.05 -12.21 -3.69
N LEU A 129 -4.20 -12.93 -2.96
CA LEU A 129 -3.15 -13.77 -3.53
C LEU A 129 -3.69 -14.75 -4.58
N PHE A 130 -4.90 -15.28 -4.36
CA PHE A 130 -5.55 -16.22 -5.27
C PHE A 130 -5.57 -15.72 -6.73
N TYR A 131 -5.86 -14.43 -6.94
CA TYR A 131 -5.97 -13.85 -8.28
C TYR A 131 -4.62 -13.87 -9.02
N SER A 132 -3.57 -13.36 -8.38
CA SER A 132 -2.21 -13.36 -8.96
C SER A 132 -1.67 -14.77 -9.18
N ALA A 133 -1.88 -15.68 -8.23
CA ALA A 133 -1.40 -17.04 -8.30
C ALA A 133 -2.10 -17.83 -9.43
N THR A 134 -3.42 -17.70 -9.53
CA THR A 134 -4.21 -18.32 -10.60
C THR A 134 -3.81 -17.78 -11.97
N LYS A 135 -3.65 -16.46 -12.10
CA LYS A 135 -3.21 -15.85 -13.36
C LYS A 135 -1.81 -16.30 -13.78
N ASN A 136 -0.88 -16.42 -12.84
CA ASN A 136 0.47 -16.93 -13.12
C ASN A 136 0.46 -18.39 -13.56
N LEU A 137 -0.40 -19.21 -12.93
CA LEU A 137 -0.56 -20.62 -13.29
C LEU A 137 -1.17 -20.76 -14.70
N ILE A 138 -2.19 -19.96 -15.02
CA ILE A 138 -2.75 -19.86 -16.38
C ILE A 138 -1.66 -19.40 -17.35
N SER A 139 -0.89 -18.38 -17.06
CA SER A 139 0.12 -17.87 -18.01
C SER A 139 1.30 -18.83 -18.22
N SER A 140 1.55 -19.74 -17.28
CA SER A 140 2.69 -20.67 -17.30
C SER A 140 2.36 -22.05 -17.89
N HIS A 141 1.08 -22.34 -18.20
CA HIS A 141 0.64 -23.69 -18.54
C HIS A 141 1.41 -24.32 -19.70
N ASN A 142 1.68 -23.57 -20.78
CA ASN A 142 2.42 -24.06 -21.95
C ASN A 142 3.86 -24.50 -21.61
N LYS A 143 4.50 -23.85 -20.63
CA LYS A 143 5.85 -24.23 -20.15
C LYS A 143 5.82 -25.45 -19.24
N LEU A 144 4.66 -25.73 -18.64
CA LEU A 144 4.50 -26.80 -17.67
C LEU A 144 4.17 -28.15 -18.33
N ILE A 145 3.73 -28.20 -19.59
CA ILE A 145 3.37 -29.44 -20.30
C ILE A 145 4.54 -30.44 -20.29
N SER A 146 4.31 -31.63 -19.74
CA SER A 146 5.18 -32.79 -19.93
C SER A 146 4.80 -33.48 -21.24
N THR A 147 5.77 -33.91 -22.04
CA THR A 147 5.55 -34.83 -23.17
C THR A 147 4.68 -36.00 -22.74
N GLU A 148 3.69 -36.36 -23.56
CA GLU A 148 2.48 -37.15 -23.24
C GLU A 148 2.70 -38.47 -22.48
N ASN A 149 3.92 -39.02 -22.48
CA ASN A 149 4.27 -40.32 -21.90
C ASN A 149 4.22 -40.45 -20.36
N ASN A 150 3.91 -39.38 -19.59
CA ASN A 150 3.90 -39.41 -18.12
C ASN A 150 2.55 -38.99 -17.46
N LEU A 151 1.47 -38.83 -18.22
CA LEU A 151 0.15 -38.37 -17.73
C LEU A 151 -0.71 -39.53 -17.19
N ILE A 152 -0.28 -40.22 -16.13
CA ILE A 152 -0.91 -41.49 -15.74
C ILE A 152 -1.76 -41.37 -14.45
N ASN A 153 -1.41 -40.46 -13.52
CA ASN A 153 -2.10 -40.37 -12.21
C ASN A 153 -2.77 -39.01 -11.97
N LYS A 154 -4.07 -39.03 -11.63
CA LYS A 154 -4.83 -37.85 -11.21
C LYS A 154 -4.36 -37.39 -9.83
N ASN A 155 -3.71 -36.24 -9.78
CA ASN A 155 -3.32 -35.59 -8.54
C ASN A 155 -4.37 -34.55 -8.16
N LYS A 156 -4.84 -34.56 -6.91
CA LYS A 156 -5.67 -33.50 -6.33
C LYS A 156 -4.94 -32.92 -5.12
N CYS A 157 -4.78 -31.60 -5.06
CA CYS A 157 -4.21 -30.93 -3.89
C CYS A 157 -5.06 -29.73 -3.47
N LYS A 158 -5.02 -29.41 -2.17
CA LYS A 158 -5.58 -28.16 -1.66
C LYS A 158 -4.82 -26.96 -2.24
N TYR A 159 -5.53 -25.86 -2.44
CA TYR A 159 -5.00 -24.61 -2.98
C TYR A 159 -5.50 -23.42 -2.14
N LEU A 160 -5.24 -22.20 -2.61
CA LEU A 160 -5.60 -20.95 -1.94
C LEU A 160 -7.13 -20.78 -1.86
N SER A 161 -7.61 -20.09 -0.81
CA SER A 161 -9.03 -19.73 -0.63
C SER A 161 -10.00 -20.93 -0.73
N GLU A 162 -9.69 -22.03 -0.05
CA GLU A 162 -10.46 -23.30 -0.06
C GLU A 162 -10.62 -23.96 -1.44
N ALA A 163 -9.93 -23.45 -2.47
CA ALA A 163 -9.91 -24.05 -3.79
C ALA A 163 -9.12 -25.36 -3.79
N SER A 164 -9.31 -26.18 -4.81
CA SER A 164 -8.46 -27.34 -5.05
C SER A 164 -8.01 -27.41 -6.50
N ILE A 165 -6.81 -27.94 -6.72
CA ILE A 165 -6.27 -28.14 -8.07
C ILE A 165 -6.29 -29.63 -8.36
N ALA A 166 -6.86 -29.99 -9.51
CA ALA A 166 -6.79 -31.32 -10.07
C ALA A 166 -5.99 -31.29 -11.37
N THR A 167 -4.92 -32.07 -11.44
CA THR A 167 -4.02 -32.10 -12.60
C THR A 167 -3.47 -33.50 -12.87
N LEU A 168 -3.25 -33.81 -14.15
CA LEU A 168 -2.47 -34.99 -14.56
C LEU A 168 -0.97 -34.70 -14.66
N ASN A 169 -0.57 -33.43 -14.54
CA ASN A 169 0.80 -33.01 -14.77
C ASN A 169 1.54 -32.73 -13.44
N PRO A 170 2.60 -33.50 -13.11
CA PRO A 170 3.32 -33.33 -11.85
C PRO A 170 4.02 -31.97 -11.73
N LYS A 171 4.45 -31.34 -12.83
CA LYS A 171 5.09 -30.00 -12.80
C LYS A 171 4.13 -28.91 -12.31
N VAL A 172 2.83 -29.07 -12.55
CA VAL A 172 1.81 -28.16 -12.01
C VAL A 172 1.77 -28.25 -10.48
N ILE A 173 1.89 -29.45 -9.92
CA ILE A 173 1.94 -29.63 -8.45
C ILE A 173 3.18 -28.98 -7.85
N GLU A 174 4.33 -29.10 -8.49
CA GLU A 174 5.57 -28.42 -8.04
C GLU A 174 5.42 -26.89 -8.08
N TYR A 175 4.85 -26.37 -9.17
CA TYR A 175 4.57 -24.94 -9.30
C TYR A 175 3.62 -24.44 -8.20
N VAL A 176 2.53 -25.17 -7.96
CA VAL A 176 1.55 -24.87 -6.90
C VAL A 176 2.19 -24.92 -5.51
N LYS A 177 3.05 -25.92 -5.24
CA LYS A 177 3.80 -25.99 -3.98
C LYS A 177 4.69 -24.77 -3.78
N ALA A 178 5.35 -24.28 -4.83
CA ALA A 178 6.14 -23.06 -4.77
C ALA A 178 5.29 -21.82 -4.45
N GLN A 179 4.10 -21.69 -5.05
CA GLN A 179 3.14 -20.62 -4.73
C GLN A 179 2.69 -20.68 -3.27
N LEU A 180 2.29 -21.86 -2.77
CA LEU A 180 1.89 -22.04 -1.38
C LEU A 180 3.04 -21.79 -0.39
N ASN A 181 4.28 -22.10 -0.77
CA ASN A 181 5.45 -21.79 0.04
C ASN A 181 5.68 -20.27 0.14
N ARG A 182 5.59 -19.54 -0.99
CA ARG A 182 5.64 -18.08 -0.99
C ARG A 182 4.52 -17.48 -0.12
N ALA A 183 3.30 -17.99 -0.26
CA ALA A 183 2.16 -17.58 0.56
C ALA A 183 2.48 -17.66 2.06
N LYS A 184 3.00 -18.81 2.52
CA LYS A 184 3.38 -19.03 3.93
C LYS A 184 4.48 -18.08 4.41
N ILE A 185 5.49 -17.82 3.58
CA ILE A 185 6.57 -16.87 3.89
C ILE A 185 5.99 -15.47 4.12
N ILE A 186 5.02 -15.05 3.29
CA ILE A 186 4.37 -13.75 3.43
C ILE A 186 3.41 -13.73 4.62
N ASP A 187 2.55 -14.74 4.79
CA ASP A 187 1.43 -14.82 5.74
C ASP A 187 1.81 -15.04 7.22
N ASN A 188 3.07 -15.37 7.52
CA ASN A 188 3.63 -15.33 8.90
C ASN A 188 3.61 -13.92 9.57
N THR A 189 2.75 -13.02 9.09
CA THR A 189 2.46 -11.66 9.55
C THR A 189 1.19 -11.50 10.39
N GLU A 190 0.29 -12.48 10.49
CA GLU A 190 -0.96 -12.36 11.28
C GLU A 190 -0.70 -12.12 12.79
N ILE A 191 0.45 -12.56 13.32
CA ILE A 191 0.86 -12.35 14.73
C ILE A 191 1.30 -10.89 15.03
N ASN A 192 1.46 -10.03 14.01
CA ASN A 192 2.21 -8.76 14.11
C ASN A 192 1.37 -7.46 14.05
N LYS A 193 0.07 -7.49 14.38
CA LYS A 193 -0.81 -6.30 14.39
C LYS A 193 -0.35 -5.21 15.38
N PHE A 194 0.25 -5.61 16.50
CA PHE A 194 0.70 -4.71 17.57
C PHE A 194 2.00 -3.96 17.21
N ALA A 195 3.02 -4.65 16.69
CA ALA A 195 4.38 -4.10 16.58
C ALA A 195 4.59 -3.12 15.43
N ARG A 196 3.87 -3.29 14.31
CA ARG A 196 4.26 -2.74 13.00
C ARG A 196 3.30 -1.69 12.43
N SER A 197 2.25 -1.31 13.15
CA SER A 197 1.23 -0.41 12.65
C SER A 197 1.53 1.04 13.02
N ALA A 198 2.43 1.68 12.26
CA ALA A 198 2.20 3.10 11.99
C ALA A 198 0.90 3.17 11.17
N TYR A 199 -0.06 3.99 11.60
CA TYR A 199 -1.27 4.21 10.81
C TYR A 199 -0.88 5.01 9.57
N TYR A 200 -0.80 4.32 8.44
CA TYR A 200 -0.52 4.91 7.14
C TYR A 200 -1.67 4.61 6.19
N MET A 201 -2.20 5.68 5.62
CA MET A 201 -3.36 5.67 4.75
C MET A 201 -3.03 4.96 3.45
N GLY A 202 -3.93 4.07 3.01
CA GLY A 202 -3.72 3.28 1.79
C GLY A 202 -2.74 2.11 1.95
N SER A 203 -2.44 1.70 3.19
CA SER A 203 -1.56 0.55 3.48
C SER A 203 -1.94 -0.69 2.68
N LYS A 204 -0.95 -1.25 1.96
CA LYS A 204 -1.09 -2.40 1.06
C LYS A 204 -0.96 -3.77 1.73
N ARG A 205 -1.10 -3.82 3.06
CA ARG A 205 -0.83 -5.03 3.86
C ARG A 205 -1.56 -6.27 3.34
N ALA A 206 -2.86 -6.15 3.07
CA ALA A 206 -3.68 -7.27 2.61
C ALA A 206 -3.40 -7.66 1.14
N LEU A 207 -2.67 -6.84 0.38
CA LEU A 207 -2.26 -7.12 -0.99
C LEU A 207 -0.82 -7.62 -1.09
N CYS A 208 -0.08 -7.76 0.03
CA CYS A 208 1.33 -8.16 -0.01
C CYS A 208 1.52 -9.52 -0.71
N GLY A 209 0.68 -10.52 -0.41
CA GLY A 209 0.72 -11.82 -1.09
C GLY A 209 0.48 -11.67 -2.60
N PHE A 210 -0.57 -10.94 -2.97
CA PHE A 210 -0.92 -10.62 -4.36
C PHE A 210 0.23 -9.96 -5.13
N ILE A 211 0.86 -8.94 -4.54
CA ILE A 211 1.96 -8.19 -5.17
C ILE A 211 3.19 -9.09 -5.33
N VAL A 212 3.58 -9.81 -4.28
CA VAL A 212 4.76 -10.68 -4.29
C VAL A 212 4.62 -11.79 -5.33
N GLU A 213 3.45 -12.43 -5.39
CA GLU A 213 3.22 -13.50 -6.37
C GLU A 213 3.19 -12.98 -7.80
N ALA A 214 2.59 -11.81 -8.05
CA ALA A 214 2.64 -11.20 -9.37
C ALA A 214 4.08 -10.85 -9.80
N ILE A 215 4.90 -10.27 -8.90
CA ILE A 215 6.32 -9.97 -9.16
C ILE A 215 7.12 -11.25 -9.47
N ALA A 216 6.84 -12.36 -8.77
CA ALA A 216 7.51 -13.64 -8.98
C ALA A 216 7.28 -14.24 -10.39
N SER A 217 6.33 -13.73 -11.17
CA SER A 217 6.10 -14.16 -12.55
C SER A 217 7.18 -13.70 -13.53
N VAL A 218 7.88 -12.61 -13.20
CA VAL A 218 8.89 -11.98 -14.07
C VAL A 218 10.26 -11.85 -13.42
N LEU A 219 10.32 -11.85 -12.09
CA LEU A 219 11.57 -11.65 -11.36
C LEU A 219 12.10 -12.98 -10.76
N PRO A 220 13.32 -13.43 -11.12
CA PRO A 220 13.94 -14.58 -10.47
C PRO A 220 14.34 -14.27 -9.03
N GLU A 221 14.62 -15.29 -8.20
CA GLU A 221 15.02 -15.12 -6.79
C GLU A 221 16.31 -14.31 -6.62
N SER A 222 17.22 -14.35 -7.61
CA SER A 222 18.44 -13.54 -7.62
C SER A 222 18.21 -12.07 -7.99
N GLY A 223 16.97 -11.70 -8.31
CA GLY A 223 16.59 -10.35 -8.72
C GLY A 223 16.53 -9.35 -7.57
N VAL A 224 16.33 -8.08 -7.94
CA VAL A 224 16.24 -6.94 -7.03
C VAL A 224 14.87 -6.29 -7.17
N VAL A 225 14.25 -5.96 -6.03
CA VAL A 225 13.03 -5.14 -5.97
C VAL A 225 13.39 -3.73 -5.50
N VAL A 226 12.87 -2.73 -6.19
CA VAL A 226 12.93 -1.33 -5.77
C VAL A 226 11.52 -0.87 -5.46
N ASP A 227 11.21 -0.61 -4.19
CA ASP A 227 9.95 -0.01 -3.74
C ASP A 227 10.06 1.52 -3.86
N LEU A 228 9.62 2.05 -5.00
CA LEU A 228 9.69 3.46 -5.36
C LEU A 228 8.41 4.16 -4.89
N MET A 229 8.56 5.11 -3.95
CA MET A 229 7.47 5.72 -3.18
C MET A 229 6.91 4.78 -2.11
N CYS A 230 7.80 4.26 -1.26
CA CYS A 230 7.50 3.14 -0.37
C CYS A 230 6.47 3.43 0.73
N GLY A 231 6.20 4.71 1.06
CA GLY A 231 5.21 5.10 2.06
C GLY A 231 5.43 4.36 3.39
N SER A 232 4.45 3.55 3.80
CA SER A 232 4.54 2.72 5.02
C SER A 232 5.67 1.67 5.03
N GLY A 233 6.25 1.32 3.88
CA GLY A 233 7.26 0.27 3.76
C GLY A 233 6.73 -1.17 3.88
N ILE A 234 5.40 -1.38 3.88
CA ILE A 234 4.82 -2.71 4.05
C ILE A 234 5.11 -3.64 2.87
N VAL A 235 5.20 -3.10 1.65
CA VAL A 235 5.55 -3.86 0.43
C VAL A 235 7.05 -4.15 0.41
N SER A 236 7.89 -3.18 0.80
CA SER A 236 9.31 -3.43 1.08
C SER A 236 9.51 -4.60 2.05
N GLY A 237 8.74 -4.64 3.14
CA GLY A 237 8.76 -5.72 4.14
C GLY A 237 8.19 -7.07 3.70
N ALA A 238 7.42 -7.11 2.62
CA ALA A 238 6.96 -8.35 2.02
C ALA A 238 7.98 -8.88 0.99
N THR A 239 8.51 -7.97 0.16
CA THR A 239 9.44 -8.30 -0.91
C THR A 239 10.81 -8.71 -0.40
N ASN A 240 11.29 -8.10 0.70
CA ASN A 240 12.60 -8.43 1.26
C ASN A 240 12.68 -9.85 1.85
N LYS A 241 11.54 -10.53 2.06
CA LYS A 241 11.52 -11.93 2.48
C LYS A 241 12.03 -12.88 1.39
N ILE A 242 12.00 -12.44 0.14
CA ILE A 242 12.39 -13.25 -1.03
C ILE A 242 13.57 -12.59 -1.75
N TRP A 243 13.49 -11.29 -2.04
CA TRP A 243 14.48 -10.58 -2.86
C TRP A 243 15.35 -9.62 -2.05
N LYS A 244 16.44 -9.17 -2.66
CA LYS A 244 17.11 -7.95 -2.21
C LYS A 244 16.18 -6.76 -2.50
N THR A 245 15.93 -5.93 -1.49
CA THR A 245 14.98 -4.81 -1.60
C THR A 245 15.64 -3.48 -1.28
N TYR A 246 15.49 -2.53 -2.20
CA TYR A 246 15.73 -1.11 -1.95
C TYR A 246 14.38 -0.39 -1.75
N SER A 247 14.32 0.54 -0.81
CA SER A 247 13.15 1.37 -0.58
C SER A 247 13.49 2.83 -0.77
N SER A 248 12.61 3.57 -1.43
CA SER A 248 12.81 4.99 -1.68
C SER A 248 11.53 5.76 -1.46
N ASP A 249 11.64 6.92 -0.83
CA ASP A 249 10.56 7.88 -0.67
C ASP A 249 11.15 9.29 -0.61
N ALA A 250 10.35 10.30 -0.93
CA ALA A 250 10.76 11.69 -0.72
C ALA A 250 10.86 12.01 0.78
N GLN A 251 9.93 11.49 1.58
CA GLN A 251 9.88 11.72 3.03
C GLN A 251 10.79 10.74 3.77
N GLU A 252 11.59 11.24 4.71
CA GLU A 252 12.55 10.44 5.44
C GLU A 252 11.89 9.43 6.39
N PHE A 253 10.77 9.80 7.01
CA PHE A 253 10.06 8.90 7.92
C PHE A 253 9.58 7.62 7.20
N CYS A 254 9.15 7.71 5.93
CA CYS A 254 8.76 6.56 5.11
C CYS A 254 9.93 5.59 4.90
N ARG A 255 11.12 6.14 4.61
CA ARG A 255 12.34 5.35 4.45
C ARG A 255 12.70 4.63 5.76
N ILE A 256 12.62 5.30 6.90
CA ILE A 256 12.90 4.68 8.21
C ILE A 256 11.86 3.60 8.55
N LEU A 257 10.57 3.82 8.27
CA LEU A 257 9.52 2.81 8.45
C LEU A 257 9.81 1.54 7.63
N SER A 258 10.28 1.69 6.39
CA SER A 258 10.66 0.53 5.58
C SER A 258 11.78 -0.30 6.22
N VAL A 259 12.76 0.33 6.88
CA VAL A 259 13.89 -0.39 7.51
C VAL A 259 13.42 -1.29 8.66
N VAL A 260 12.47 -0.84 9.47
CA VAL A 260 11.97 -1.65 10.61
C VAL A 260 11.10 -2.83 10.19
N HIS A 261 10.70 -2.89 8.92
CA HIS A 261 10.15 -4.11 8.31
C HIS A 261 11.22 -5.11 7.87
N GLY A 262 12.49 -4.67 7.81
CA GLY A 262 13.64 -5.41 7.34
C GLY A 262 14.24 -6.40 8.34
N GLY A 263 15.16 -7.22 7.84
CA GLY A 263 16.03 -8.05 8.66
C GLY A 263 17.18 -7.27 9.32
N GLY A 264 17.93 -7.97 10.17
CA GLY A 264 19.24 -7.51 10.63
C GLY A 264 19.30 -6.82 11.99
N PHE A 265 18.23 -6.77 12.78
CA PHE A 265 18.30 -6.26 14.16
C PHE A 265 17.79 -7.31 15.14
N SER A 266 18.61 -7.66 16.14
CA SER A 266 18.27 -8.76 17.06
C SER A 266 17.59 -8.24 18.32
N ARG A 267 16.78 -9.09 18.96
CA ARG A 267 16.17 -8.75 20.25
C ARG A 267 17.16 -8.50 21.37
N ASN A 268 18.30 -9.17 21.35
CA ASN A 268 19.38 -8.88 22.30
C ASN A 268 20.01 -7.51 22.03
N GLY A 269 20.23 -7.15 20.77
CA GLY A 269 20.65 -5.80 20.38
C GLY A 269 19.65 -4.73 20.80
N ALA A 270 18.34 -4.99 20.66
CA ALA A 270 17.30 -4.10 21.13
C ALA A 270 17.33 -3.90 22.65
N LYS A 271 17.53 -4.97 23.44
CA LYS A 271 17.64 -4.89 24.91
C LYS A 271 18.88 -4.11 25.33
N ASP A 272 20.03 -4.37 24.70
CA ASP A 272 21.26 -3.62 24.96
C ASP A 272 21.06 -2.13 24.65
N LEU A 273 20.49 -1.82 23.48
CA LEU A 273 20.19 -0.46 23.07
C LEU A 273 19.28 0.26 24.07
N LEU A 274 18.20 -0.39 24.51
CA LEU A 274 17.30 0.14 25.53
C LEU A 274 18.03 0.45 26.84
N SER A 275 18.93 -0.44 27.28
CA SER A 275 19.69 -0.23 28.52
C SER A 275 20.59 1.02 28.46
N ARG A 276 21.04 1.40 27.26
CA ARG A 276 21.85 2.61 27.02
C ARG A 276 21.00 3.87 26.89
N ILE A 277 19.89 3.84 26.16
CA ILE A 277 19.12 5.05 25.82
C ILE A 277 18.12 5.47 26.90
N LEU A 278 17.52 4.52 27.63
CA LEU A 278 16.48 4.85 28.62
C LEU A 278 17.01 5.70 29.78
N PRO A 279 18.22 5.48 30.33
CA PRO A 279 18.77 6.37 31.35
C PRO A 279 19.00 7.81 30.85
N ILE A 280 19.46 7.96 29.60
CA ILE A 280 19.69 9.26 28.96
C ILE A 280 18.35 9.98 28.74
N ALA A 281 17.37 9.29 28.19
CA ALA A 281 16.02 9.83 27.99
C ALA A 281 15.39 10.23 29.34
N LYS A 282 15.53 9.41 30.38
CA LYS A 282 15.01 9.72 31.72
C LYS A 282 15.66 10.98 32.31
N LYS A 283 16.98 11.14 32.18
CA LYS A 283 17.69 12.34 32.64
C LYS A 283 17.18 13.58 31.91
N HIS A 284 17.11 13.51 30.58
CA HIS A 284 16.57 14.60 29.76
C HIS A 284 15.13 14.95 30.14
N PHE A 285 14.28 13.94 30.37
CA PHE A 285 12.89 14.14 30.78
C PHE A 285 12.78 14.92 32.09
N ILE A 286 13.58 14.58 33.11
CA ILE A 286 13.57 15.28 34.41
C ILE A 286 13.97 16.75 34.24
N GLU A 287 14.98 17.03 33.42
CA GLU A 287 15.45 18.39 33.19
C GLU A 287 14.41 19.23 32.42
N LEU A 288 13.76 18.65 31.41
CA LEU A 288 12.68 19.32 30.68
C LEU A 288 11.42 19.48 31.56
N GLN A 289 11.08 18.48 32.38
CA GLN A 289 9.98 18.53 33.34
C GLN A 289 10.17 19.65 34.36
N SER A 290 11.41 19.91 34.79
CA SER A 290 11.69 20.98 35.76
C SER A 290 11.31 22.39 35.24
N LEU A 291 11.26 22.58 33.92
CA LEU A 291 10.84 23.85 33.29
C LEU A 291 9.31 24.02 33.22
N LEU A 292 8.56 22.93 33.40
CA LEU A 292 7.11 22.85 33.20
C LEU A 292 6.44 22.02 34.33
N ALA A 293 6.98 22.12 35.54
CA ALA A 293 6.60 21.25 36.66
C ALA A 293 5.12 21.45 37.04
N ASP A 294 4.69 22.71 37.17
CA ASP A 294 3.31 23.08 37.49
C ASP A 294 2.35 22.56 36.41
N GLU A 295 2.70 22.70 35.13
CA GLU A 295 1.86 22.25 34.02
C GLU A 295 1.76 20.72 33.94
N ILE A 296 2.82 19.99 34.29
CA ILE A 296 2.81 18.53 34.35
C ILE A 296 1.96 18.05 35.53
N GLU A 297 2.10 18.63 36.71
CA GLU A 297 1.28 18.28 37.87
C GLU A 297 -0.21 18.52 37.59
N ASN A 298 -0.54 19.62 36.93
CA ASN A 298 -1.90 19.90 36.48
C ASN A 298 -2.44 18.86 35.48
N GLU A 299 -1.62 18.39 34.53
CA GLU A 299 -2.03 17.34 33.60
C GLU A 299 -2.23 15.99 34.31
N GLU A 300 -1.37 15.64 35.26
CA GLU A 300 -1.45 14.40 36.03
C GLU A 300 -2.69 14.36 36.95
N ASP A 301 -3.05 15.47 37.60
CA ASP A 301 -4.29 15.57 38.38
C ASP A 301 -5.52 15.25 37.53
N VAL A 302 -5.58 15.77 36.30
CA VAL A 302 -6.67 15.49 35.35
C VAL A 302 -6.76 13.99 35.04
N PHE A 303 -5.63 13.28 34.90
CA PHE A 303 -5.66 11.86 34.60
C PHE A 303 -6.06 10.96 35.78
N CYS A 304 -5.98 11.46 37.02
CA CYS A 304 -6.32 10.72 38.23
C CYS A 304 -7.76 10.92 38.71
N ARG A 305 -8.50 11.86 38.12
CA ARG A 305 -9.88 12.20 38.49
C ARG A 305 -10.92 11.45 37.66
N GLU A 306 -12.12 11.31 38.21
CA GLU A 306 -13.27 10.79 37.48
C GLU A 306 -13.75 11.79 36.41
N ILE A 307 -14.20 11.29 35.26
CA ILE A 307 -14.70 12.13 34.16
C ILE A 307 -16.07 12.68 34.55
N ASP A 308 -16.10 13.96 34.89
CA ASP A 308 -17.31 14.75 35.16
C ASP A 308 -17.23 16.15 34.49
N ASP A 309 -18.29 16.93 34.62
CA ASP A 309 -18.35 18.31 34.09
C ASP A 309 -17.23 19.21 34.65
N SER A 310 -16.83 18.98 35.90
CA SER A 310 -15.78 19.74 36.57
C SER A 310 -14.42 19.48 35.93
N LEU A 311 -14.07 18.21 35.72
CA LEU A 311 -12.86 17.77 35.02
C LEU A 311 -12.84 18.29 33.58
N LEU A 312 -13.98 18.24 32.88
CA LEU A 312 -14.08 18.77 31.53
C LEU A 312 -13.74 20.26 31.47
N GLU A 313 -14.26 21.06 32.39
CA GLU A 313 -13.94 22.50 32.46
C GLU A 313 -12.49 22.76 32.89
N ASP A 314 -11.97 22.00 33.84
CA ASP A 314 -10.56 22.08 34.25
C ASP A 314 -9.62 21.72 33.10
N TYR A 315 -9.92 20.68 32.33
CA TYR A 315 -9.12 20.29 31.17
C TYR A 315 -9.23 21.31 30.02
N LYS A 316 -10.42 21.86 29.77
CA LYS A 316 -10.59 22.98 28.84
C LYS A 316 -9.75 24.18 29.26
N ARG A 317 -9.70 24.49 30.56
CA ARG A 317 -8.87 25.57 31.12
C ARG A 317 -7.39 25.29 30.88
N PHE A 318 -6.92 24.09 31.20
CA PHE A 318 -5.55 23.65 30.95
C PHE A 318 -5.14 23.79 29.48
N VAL A 319 -5.93 23.25 28.55
CA VAL A 319 -5.66 23.34 27.09
C VAL A 319 -5.74 24.78 26.57
N ARG A 320 -6.55 25.63 27.20
CA ARG A 320 -6.68 27.04 26.84
C ARG A 320 -5.45 27.84 27.28
N GLU A 321 -4.94 27.58 28.48
CA GLU A 321 -3.91 28.39 29.14
C GLU A 321 -2.49 27.94 28.80
N PHE A 322 -2.29 26.64 28.53
CA PHE A 322 -0.97 26.10 28.19
C PHE A 322 -0.39 26.77 26.94
N PRO A 323 0.84 27.32 27.01
CA PRO A 323 1.45 28.03 25.90
C PRO A 323 1.88 27.06 24.80
N VAL A 324 1.45 27.34 23.57
CA VAL A 324 1.89 26.62 22.36
C VAL A 324 2.27 27.61 21.28
N LEU A 325 3.02 27.20 20.26
CA LEU A 325 3.49 28.11 19.20
C LEU A 325 2.37 28.97 18.56
N CYS A 326 1.16 28.44 18.40
CA CYS A 326 0.01 29.17 17.84
C CYS A 326 -0.74 30.06 18.83
N LYS A 327 -0.39 30.01 20.12
CA LYS A 327 -0.95 30.82 21.20
C LYS A 327 0.18 31.23 22.14
N PRO A 328 0.93 32.29 21.80
CA PRO A 328 1.99 32.77 22.67
C PRO A 328 1.36 33.37 23.92
N SER A 329 1.31 32.59 25.00
CA SER A 329 1.29 33.08 26.38
C SER A 329 2.68 32.83 26.97
N ASN A 330 3.11 33.67 27.89
CA ASN A 330 4.31 33.39 28.68
C ASN A 330 3.86 32.70 29.96
N THR A 331 4.32 31.47 30.20
CA THR A 331 4.43 30.96 31.58
C THR A 331 5.70 31.54 32.19
N LYS A 332 5.80 31.59 33.51
CA LYS A 332 6.70 32.51 34.25
C LYS A 332 8.16 32.50 33.78
N ASP A 333 8.66 31.42 33.16
CA ASP A 333 10.04 31.33 32.64
C ASP A 333 10.23 30.57 31.30
N TRP A 334 9.16 30.04 30.67
CA TRP A 334 9.26 29.27 29.42
C TRP A 334 8.33 29.82 28.32
N SER A 335 8.85 29.95 27.10
CA SER A 335 8.08 30.51 25.97
C SER A 335 8.33 29.72 24.68
N PRO A 336 7.31 29.00 24.15
CA PRO A 336 7.48 28.21 22.94
C PRO A 336 8.02 29.03 21.77
N THR A 337 7.59 30.28 21.62
CA THR A 337 8.02 31.14 20.52
C THR A 337 9.51 31.45 20.59
N SER A 338 10.02 31.74 21.80
CA SER A 338 11.44 32.02 22.02
C SER A 338 12.29 30.77 21.79
N GLU A 339 11.86 29.61 22.31
CA GLU A 339 12.53 28.33 22.09
C GLU A 339 12.65 27.98 20.61
N VAL A 340 11.55 28.16 19.85
CA VAL A 340 11.53 27.94 18.39
C VAL A 340 12.46 28.91 17.67
N GLN A 341 12.48 30.20 18.03
CA GLN A 341 13.34 31.19 17.37
C GLN A 341 14.83 30.88 17.55
N ILE A 342 15.22 30.46 18.75
CA ILE A 342 16.61 30.10 19.06
C ILE A 342 16.97 28.79 18.34
N ARG A 343 16.12 27.76 18.39
CA ARG A 343 16.41 26.44 17.78
C ARG A 343 16.28 26.37 16.26
N ARG A 344 15.66 27.37 15.63
CA ARG A 344 15.77 27.55 14.17
C ARG A 344 17.18 27.87 13.71
N LYS A 345 18.00 28.49 14.58
CA LYS A 345 19.41 28.77 14.29
C LYS A 345 20.28 27.56 14.61
N ASP A 346 19.99 26.88 15.71
CA ASP A 346 20.70 25.66 16.13
C ASP A 346 19.73 24.69 16.81
N ASN A 347 19.36 23.63 16.10
CA ASN A 347 18.41 22.63 16.59
C ASN A 347 19.06 21.59 17.53
N SER A 348 20.37 21.68 17.78
CA SER A 348 21.09 20.79 18.71
C SER A 348 21.07 21.29 20.16
N ILE A 349 20.51 22.47 20.40
CA ILE A 349 20.46 23.10 21.72
C ILE A 349 19.72 22.21 22.70
N TYR A 350 20.39 21.94 23.82
CA TYR A 350 19.87 21.20 24.95
C TYR A 350 19.09 22.12 25.90
N PRO A 351 17.93 21.69 26.44
CA PRO A 351 17.24 20.41 26.17
C PRO A 351 16.48 20.43 24.85
N TYR A 352 16.26 19.25 24.27
CA TYR A 352 15.37 19.02 23.13
C TYR A 352 13.91 19.30 23.56
N CYS A 353 13.14 20.05 22.76
CA CYS A 353 11.80 20.48 23.16
C CYS A 353 10.84 20.71 21.98
N LEU A 354 11.08 20.09 20.83
CA LEU A 354 10.31 20.30 19.60
C LEU A 354 8.85 19.88 19.78
N PHE A 355 8.61 18.65 20.25
CA PHE A 355 7.24 18.15 20.42
C PHE A 355 6.52 18.93 21.50
N THR A 356 7.23 19.31 22.56
CA THR A 356 6.72 20.13 23.66
C THR A 356 6.28 21.51 23.18
N THR A 357 7.06 22.16 22.29
CA THR A 357 6.74 23.49 21.76
C THR A 357 5.65 23.51 20.70
N TYR A 358 5.58 22.48 19.85
CA TYR A 358 4.62 22.41 18.74
C TYR A 358 3.36 21.64 19.12
N PHE A 359 3.49 20.40 19.58
CA PHE A 359 2.40 19.41 19.50
C PHE A 359 1.72 19.08 20.84
N ALA A 360 2.21 19.64 21.95
CA ALA A 360 1.58 19.52 23.26
C ALA A 360 0.15 20.05 23.21
N ASN A 361 -0.79 19.28 23.74
CA ASN A 361 -2.23 19.51 23.69
C ASN A 361 -2.87 19.58 22.28
N VAL A 362 -2.08 19.50 21.20
CA VAL A 362 -2.57 19.43 19.81
C VAL A 362 -2.79 17.98 19.40
N PHE A 363 -1.73 17.17 19.40
CA PHE A 363 -1.77 15.76 19.01
C PHE A 363 -1.42 14.81 20.16
N PHE A 364 -0.74 15.30 21.19
CA PHE A 364 -0.25 14.51 22.33
C PHE A 364 -0.53 15.24 23.65
N GLY A 365 -0.52 14.50 24.76
CA GLY A 365 -0.43 15.10 26.09
C GLY A 365 0.92 15.82 26.28
N LEU A 366 0.99 16.72 27.26
CA LEU A 366 2.22 17.44 27.58
C LEU A 366 3.33 16.45 27.99
N ARG A 367 3.05 15.56 28.94
CA ARG A 367 3.99 14.52 29.36
C ARG A 367 4.46 13.66 28.19
N GLN A 368 3.56 13.28 27.28
CA GLN A 368 3.92 12.51 26.10
C GLN A 368 4.90 13.27 25.19
N CYS A 369 4.70 14.56 25.00
CA CYS A 369 5.65 15.39 24.24
C CYS A 369 7.04 15.43 24.88
N LEU A 370 7.11 15.57 26.21
CA LEU A 370 8.38 15.50 26.94
C LEU A 370 9.07 14.15 26.75
N GLU A 371 8.31 13.04 26.82
CA GLU A 371 8.84 11.70 26.58
C GLU A 371 9.35 11.53 25.13
N ILE A 372 8.64 12.06 24.12
CA ILE A 372 9.06 12.02 22.72
C ILE A 372 10.36 12.81 22.51
N ASP A 373 10.44 14.05 23.00
CA ASP A 373 11.64 14.87 22.89
C ASP A 373 12.84 14.21 23.58
N SER A 374 12.62 13.61 24.75
CA SER A 374 13.66 12.91 25.53
C SER A 374 14.18 11.66 24.85
N LEU A 375 13.29 10.84 24.27
CA LEU A 375 13.70 9.68 23.47
C LEU A 375 14.41 10.13 22.19
N ARG A 376 13.92 11.18 21.53
CA ARG A 376 14.53 11.71 20.31
C ARG A 376 15.96 12.21 20.57
N TYR A 377 16.19 12.89 21.68
CA TYR A 377 17.53 13.30 22.14
C TYR A 377 18.45 12.09 22.37
N ALA A 378 17.97 11.10 23.14
CA ALA A 378 18.74 9.89 23.41
C ALA A 378 19.10 9.11 22.13
N ILE A 379 18.20 9.11 21.14
CA ILE A 379 18.41 8.50 19.82
C ILE A 379 19.49 9.24 19.02
N ASP A 380 19.55 10.58 19.07
CA ASP A 380 20.58 11.36 18.36
C ASP A 380 22.00 11.11 18.85
N ILE A 381 22.16 10.76 20.12
CA ILE A 381 23.46 10.43 20.72
C ILE A 381 24.01 9.09 20.19
N ILE A 382 23.16 8.22 19.64
CA ILE A 382 23.58 6.92 19.10
C ILE A 382 24.54 7.13 17.91
N LYS A 383 25.76 6.61 18.05
CA LYS A 383 26.80 6.69 17.00
C LYS A 383 26.53 5.71 15.85
N GLU A 384 26.04 4.51 16.16
CA GLU A 384 25.78 3.50 15.13
C GLU A 384 24.51 3.84 14.34
N LYS A 385 24.67 4.13 13.04
CA LYS A 385 23.58 4.54 12.15
C LYS A 385 22.42 3.54 12.15
N LYS A 386 22.73 2.23 12.19
CA LYS A 386 21.72 1.18 12.15
C LYS A 386 20.86 1.17 13.41
N GLU A 387 21.47 1.14 14.59
CA GLU A 387 20.75 1.24 15.87
C GLU A 387 19.88 2.50 15.94
N ARG A 388 20.44 3.63 15.49
CA ARG A 388 19.70 4.91 15.44
C ARG A 388 18.46 4.82 14.56
N MET A 389 18.57 4.21 13.37
CA MET A 389 17.41 4.03 12.47
C MET A 389 16.35 3.10 13.07
N TRP A 390 16.75 2.01 13.74
CA TRP A 390 15.81 1.11 14.41
C TRP A 390 15.09 1.77 15.58
N ALA A 391 15.81 2.50 16.42
CA ALA A 391 15.20 3.28 17.50
C ALA A 391 14.27 4.37 16.96
N LEU A 392 14.71 5.13 15.94
CA LEU A 392 13.86 6.16 15.35
C LEU A 392 12.61 5.56 14.69
N GLY A 393 12.72 4.41 14.02
CA GLY A 393 11.58 3.69 13.47
C GLY A 393 10.60 3.21 14.54
N ALA A 394 11.09 2.70 15.67
CA ALA A 394 10.24 2.38 16.81
C ALA A 394 9.52 3.62 17.35
N LEU A 395 10.22 4.75 17.50
CA LEU A 395 9.61 6.00 17.95
C LEU A 395 8.55 6.51 16.96
N ILE A 396 8.80 6.47 15.65
CA ILE A 396 7.80 6.82 14.62
C ILE A 396 6.54 5.95 14.78
N THR A 397 6.70 4.63 14.95
CA THR A 397 5.55 3.74 15.15
C THR A 397 4.79 4.04 16.45
N THR A 398 5.49 4.38 17.54
CA THR A 398 4.88 4.80 18.81
C THR A 398 4.10 6.10 18.64
N THR A 399 4.72 7.13 18.07
CA THR A 399 4.12 8.45 17.84
C THR A 399 2.90 8.35 16.93
N SER A 400 2.96 7.51 15.90
CA SER A 400 1.82 7.25 15.02
C SER A 400 0.67 6.52 15.72
N PHE A 401 0.96 5.61 16.65
CA PHE A 401 -0.05 4.82 17.35
C PHE A 401 -0.76 5.63 18.46
N LEU A 402 0.02 6.32 19.29
CA LEU A 402 -0.50 7.08 20.44
C LEU A 402 -0.96 8.50 20.06
N GLY A 403 -0.63 8.98 18.87
CA GLY A 403 -1.10 10.26 18.36
C GLY A 403 -2.63 10.36 18.37
N THR A 404 -3.16 11.36 19.08
CA THR A 404 -4.57 11.72 19.01
C THR A 404 -4.80 12.49 17.71
N THR A 405 -5.54 11.92 16.75
CA THR A 405 -5.69 12.45 15.40
C THR A 405 -7.12 12.29 14.89
N TYR A 406 -7.52 13.17 13.97
CA TYR A 406 -8.75 12.96 13.19
C TYR A 406 -8.47 12.06 11.99
N GLY A 407 -9.24 10.98 11.80
CA GLY A 407 -9.10 10.10 10.64
C GLY A 407 -7.78 9.33 10.55
N GLY A 408 -7.02 9.25 11.65
CA GLY A 408 -5.73 8.54 11.73
C GLY A 408 -4.54 9.28 11.12
N HIS A 409 -4.68 10.55 10.74
CA HIS A 409 -3.60 11.35 10.16
C HIS A 409 -3.40 12.67 10.92
N PHE A 410 -2.20 13.24 10.83
CA PHE A 410 -1.84 14.50 11.50
C PHE A 410 -2.29 15.75 10.74
N ALA A 411 -3.10 15.64 9.69
CA ALA A 411 -3.59 16.82 8.97
C ALA A 411 -4.43 17.76 9.85
N GLN A 412 -5.13 17.18 10.83
CA GLN A 412 -6.04 17.86 11.75
C GLN A 412 -6.04 17.13 13.11
N PRO A 413 -6.01 17.88 14.23
CA PRO A 413 -6.18 17.30 15.56
C PRO A 413 -7.61 16.77 15.76
N PRO A 414 -7.84 15.91 16.77
CA PRO A 414 -9.15 15.30 17.04
C PRO A 414 -10.21 16.35 17.39
N ILE A 415 -9.78 17.46 17.98
CA ILE A 415 -10.61 18.62 18.34
C ILE A 415 -10.04 19.88 17.69
N ARG A 416 -10.90 20.75 17.16
CA ARG A 416 -10.47 22.01 16.53
C ARG A 416 -9.92 23.02 17.53
N ASN A 417 -10.51 23.04 18.73
CA ASN A 417 -10.13 23.90 19.83
C ASN A 417 -10.73 23.36 21.13
N TYR A 418 -10.37 23.96 22.26
CA TYR A 418 -10.86 23.57 23.59
C TYR A 418 -12.39 23.66 23.73
N LEU A 419 -13.08 24.54 23.00
CA LEU A 419 -14.55 24.64 23.04
C LEU A 419 -15.23 23.42 22.41
N ALA A 420 -14.53 22.65 21.58
CA ALA A 420 -15.04 21.43 20.96
C ALA A 420 -14.92 20.19 21.87
N LEU A 421 -14.28 20.31 23.04
CA LEU A 421 -14.24 19.25 24.05
C LEU A 421 -15.63 19.07 24.67
N ASN A 422 -16.05 17.81 24.74
CA ASN A 422 -17.31 17.41 25.36
C ASN A 422 -17.16 16.01 25.96
N GLU A 423 -18.15 15.58 26.74
CA GLU A 423 -18.14 14.28 27.43
C GLU A 423 -17.92 13.09 26.48
N ASN A 424 -18.40 13.17 25.24
CA ASN A 424 -18.29 12.06 24.28
C ASN A 424 -16.85 11.86 23.75
N ASN A 425 -16.05 12.92 23.68
CA ASN A 425 -14.70 12.85 23.10
C ASN A 425 -13.57 12.92 24.13
N ILE A 426 -13.83 13.45 25.34
CA ILE A 426 -12.80 13.63 26.36
C ILE A 426 -12.24 12.30 26.85
N SER A 427 -13.08 11.28 27.02
CA SER A 427 -12.66 9.95 27.47
C SER A 427 -11.61 9.33 26.54
N ASP A 428 -11.87 9.30 25.22
CA ASP A 428 -10.93 8.77 24.24
C ASP A 428 -9.62 9.58 24.18
N ILE A 429 -9.70 10.90 24.32
CA ILE A 429 -8.53 11.79 24.31
C ILE A 429 -7.67 11.54 25.54
N LEU A 430 -8.26 11.55 26.74
CA LEU A 430 -7.52 11.34 27.99
C LEU A 430 -6.96 9.92 28.06
N TYR A 431 -7.73 8.91 27.65
CA TYR A 431 -7.24 7.52 27.58
C TYR A 431 -6.00 7.37 26.70
N LYS A 432 -5.95 8.05 25.55
CA LYS A 432 -4.75 8.02 24.70
C LYS A 432 -3.61 8.86 25.26
N ARG A 433 -3.90 10.02 25.85
CA ARG A 433 -2.88 10.95 26.36
C ARG A 433 -2.24 10.51 27.68
N SER A 434 -2.93 9.68 28.47
CA SER A 434 -2.41 9.09 29.70
C SER A 434 -1.41 7.93 29.48
N GLN A 435 -1.33 7.39 28.25
CA GLN A 435 -0.39 6.31 27.93
C GLN A 435 1.05 6.81 27.83
N SER A 436 2.00 6.01 28.33
CA SER A 436 3.43 6.31 28.25
C SER A 436 4.00 5.99 26.86
N ILE A 437 4.58 7.02 26.23
CA ILE A 437 5.38 6.89 25.01
C ILE A 437 6.58 5.98 25.26
N THR A 438 7.26 6.13 26.40
CA THR A 438 8.47 5.36 26.74
C THR A 438 8.20 3.87 26.87
N HIS A 439 7.08 3.50 27.50
CA HIS A 439 6.65 2.11 27.60
C HIS A 439 6.33 1.53 26.22
N GLU A 440 5.50 2.22 25.44
CA GLU A 440 5.07 1.78 24.12
C GLU A 440 6.25 1.68 23.13
N PHE A 441 7.17 2.65 23.17
CA PHE A 441 8.44 2.62 22.44
C PHE A 441 9.26 1.36 22.75
N THR A 442 9.42 1.03 24.04
CA THR A 442 10.17 -0.15 24.49
C THR A 442 9.52 -1.43 23.96
N ALA A 443 8.20 -1.55 24.11
CA ALA A 443 7.45 -2.69 23.62
C ALA A 443 7.57 -2.83 22.09
N ARG A 444 7.45 -1.72 21.35
CA ARG A 444 7.56 -1.73 19.87
C ARG A 444 8.96 -2.10 19.41
N LEU A 445 10.01 -1.52 19.98
CA LEU A 445 11.40 -1.83 19.58
C LEU A 445 11.71 -3.32 19.78
N LEU A 446 11.30 -3.89 20.92
CA LEU A 446 11.49 -5.33 21.19
C LEU A 446 10.71 -6.20 20.20
N ASN A 447 9.45 -5.89 19.93
CA ASN A 447 8.66 -6.68 18.99
C ASN A 447 9.17 -6.53 17.54
N LEU A 448 9.55 -5.32 17.11
CA LEU A 448 10.14 -5.09 15.79
C LEU A 448 11.42 -5.91 15.60
N SER A 449 12.28 -5.95 16.62
CA SER A 449 13.53 -6.73 16.60
C SER A 449 13.33 -8.24 16.58
N GLU A 450 12.28 -8.76 17.24
CA GLU A 450 11.94 -10.19 17.19
C GLU A 450 11.59 -10.62 15.76
N ILE A 451 10.81 -9.80 15.04
CA ILE A 451 10.42 -10.12 13.68
C ILE A 451 11.58 -9.89 12.71
N SER A 452 12.43 -8.91 12.98
CA SER A 452 13.65 -8.69 12.19
C SER A 452 14.59 -9.90 12.26
N HIS A 453 14.63 -10.58 13.41
CA HIS A 453 15.44 -11.78 13.58
C HIS A 453 15.03 -12.94 12.65
N SER A 454 13.73 -13.09 12.35
CA SER A 454 13.23 -14.10 11.41
C SER A 454 13.32 -13.69 9.94
N THR A 455 13.73 -12.45 9.65
CA THR A 455 13.80 -11.90 8.30
C THR A 455 15.25 -11.88 7.82
N LYS A 456 15.52 -12.55 6.69
CA LYS A 456 16.90 -12.73 6.19
C LYS A 456 17.50 -11.44 5.62
N ASN A 457 16.78 -10.76 4.72
CA ASN A 457 17.35 -9.63 3.99
C ASN A 457 17.04 -8.31 4.68
N GLN A 458 18.05 -7.45 4.76
CA GLN A 458 17.89 -6.06 5.18
C GLN A 458 17.23 -5.26 4.06
N ILE A 459 16.64 -4.12 4.41
CA ILE A 459 16.12 -3.15 3.44
C ILE A 459 17.10 -1.98 3.39
N GLU A 460 17.58 -1.68 2.18
CA GLU A 460 18.47 -0.55 1.94
C GLU A 460 17.67 0.67 1.48
N THR A 461 17.85 1.82 2.14
CA THR A 461 17.08 3.03 1.82
C THR A 461 17.82 3.94 0.86
N ILE A 462 17.10 4.48 -0.11
CA ILE A 462 17.58 5.49 -1.06
C ILE A 462 16.78 6.77 -0.86
N PRO A 463 17.42 7.94 -0.74
CA PRO A 463 16.71 9.21 -0.71
C PRO A 463 15.95 9.46 -2.02
N GLY A 464 14.68 9.83 -1.91
CA GLY A 464 13.92 10.38 -3.01
C GLY A 464 14.22 11.87 -3.25
N PRO A 465 13.47 12.56 -4.13
CA PRO A 465 12.36 12.07 -4.95
C PRO A 465 12.76 11.02 -6.00
N TRP A 466 11.77 10.49 -6.73
CA TRP A 466 11.94 9.31 -7.57
C TRP A 466 13.03 9.45 -8.64
N GLU A 467 13.22 10.64 -9.23
CA GLU A 467 14.27 10.87 -10.24
C GLU A 467 15.66 10.67 -9.65
N SER A 468 15.91 11.30 -8.49
CA SER A 468 17.18 11.18 -7.77
C SER A 468 17.43 9.74 -7.31
N ALA A 469 16.37 9.06 -6.89
CA ALA A 469 16.45 7.66 -6.49
C ALA A 469 16.87 6.77 -7.65
N LEU A 470 16.23 6.92 -8.83
CA LEU A 470 16.60 6.16 -10.03
C LEU A 470 18.07 6.42 -10.45
N CYS A 471 18.52 7.67 -10.43
CA CYS A 471 19.93 8.00 -10.72
C CYS A 471 20.90 7.39 -9.72
N THR A 472 20.55 7.35 -8.43
CA THR A 472 21.38 6.70 -7.41
C THR A 472 21.45 5.19 -7.64
N LEU A 473 20.30 4.58 -7.96
CA LEU A 473 20.20 3.14 -8.20
C LEU A 473 20.99 2.67 -9.42
N ASP A 474 21.15 3.52 -10.45
CA ASP A 474 22.01 3.23 -11.61
C ASP A 474 23.47 2.93 -11.21
N THR A 475 23.93 3.49 -10.09
CA THR A 475 25.29 3.27 -9.56
C THR A 475 25.40 2.06 -8.64
N LEU A 476 24.28 1.61 -8.06
CA LEU A 476 24.23 0.57 -7.04
C LEU A 476 23.84 -0.80 -7.59
N ILE A 477 23.10 -0.82 -8.70
CA ILE A 477 22.55 -2.04 -9.29
C ILE A 477 23.17 -2.27 -10.66
N TYR A 478 23.89 -3.39 -10.81
CA TYR A 478 24.55 -3.76 -12.05
C TYR A 478 24.37 -5.25 -12.35
N ASN A 479 24.12 -5.60 -13.61
CA ASN A 479 24.03 -6.97 -14.11
C ASN A 479 23.08 -7.91 -13.34
N VAL A 480 21.95 -7.41 -12.85
CA VAL A 480 20.92 -8.22 -12.19
C VAL A 480 19.52 -7.84 -12.72
N PRO A 481 18.56 -8.79 -12.77
CA PRO A 481 17.17 -8.46 -13.05
C PRO A 481 16.59 -7.54 -11.97
N VAL A 482 15.96 -6.45 -12.39
CA VAL A 482 15.37 -5.45 -11.48
C VAL A 482 13.89 -5.28 -11.81
N ILE A 483 13.07 -5.19 -10.77
CA ILE A 483 11.71 -4.66 -10.88
C ILE A 483 11.53 -3.48 -9.93
N VAL A 484 10.95 -2.41 -10.45
CA VAL A 484 10.56 -1.25 -9.67
C VAL A 484 9.07 -1.37 -9.37
N TYR A 485 8.72 -1.54 -8.10
CA TYR A 485 7.36 -1.41 -7.62
C TYR A 485 7.02 0.07 -7.44
N LEU A 486 5.96 0.52 -8.11
CA LEU A 486 5.52 1.91 -8.11
C LEU A 486 4.09 1.98 -7.55
N ASP A 487 3.92 2.53 -6.35
CA ASP A 487 2.60 2.81 -5.75
C ASP A 487 2.36 4.32 -5.72
N ALA A 488 2.14 4.90 -6.90
CA ALA A 488 1.95 6.34 -7.04
C ALA A 488 0.63 6.80 -6.38
N PRO A 489 0.56 8.04 -5.84
CA PRO A 489 -0.66 8.59 -5.24
C PRO A 489 -1.90 8.47 -6.14
N TYR A 490 -3.01 7.94 -5.58
CA TYR A 490 -4.26 7.73 -6.34
C TYR A 490 -5.08 9.00 -6.52
N LYS A 491 -5.05 9.86 -5.52
CA LYS A 491 -5.84 11.09 -5.45
C LYS A 491 -4.94 12.26 -5.17
N ARG A 492 -5.52 13.45 -5.26
CA ARG A 492 -4.91 14.72 -4.84
C ARG A 492 -4.80 14.78 -3.31
N GLU A 493 -4.00 13.90 -2.75
CA GLU A 493 -3.70 13.83 -1.33
C GLU A 493 -2.32 14.42 -1.10
N GLU A 494 -2.22 15.22 -0.06
CA GLU A 494 -0.98 15.87 0.31
C GLU A 494 -0.37 15.09 1.47
N TYR A 495 0.26 13.95 1.17
CA TYR A 495 0.86 13.07 2.18
C TYR A 495 1.80 13.82 3.12
N SER A 496 2.55 14.80 2.61
CA SER A 496 3.42 15.66 3.43
C SER A 496 2.67 16.53 4.44
N ARG A 497 1.37 16.81 4.22
CA ARG A 497 0.49 17.42 5.23
C ARG A 497 -0.03 16.40 6.24
N PHE A 498 -0.39 15.21 5.77
CA PHE A 498 -1.01 14.16 6.58
C PHE A 498 -0.04 13.54 7.57
N TYR A 499 1.25 13.51 7.25
CA TYR A 499 2.30 12.88 8.06
C TYR A 499 3.39 13.86 8.50
N HIS A 500 3.10 15.17 8.49
CA HIS A 500 4.09 16.19 8.81
C HIS A 500 4.70 16.04 10.21
N VAL A 501 3.93 15.57 11.20
CA VAL A 501 4.42 15.34 12.57
C VAL A 501 5.52 14.27 12.59
N LEU A 502 5.35 13.20 11.82
CA LEU A 502 6.34 12.12 11.73
C LEU A 502 7.60 12.57 10.97
N GLU A 503 7.43 13.36 9.91
CA GLU A 503 8.59 13.94 9.20
C GLU A 503 9.33 14.94 10.09
N THR A 504 8.61 15.77 10.85
CA THR A 504 9.20 16.74 11.78
C THR A 504 9.96 16.03 12.90
N LEU A 505 9.47 14.89 13.40
CA LEU A 505 10.19 14.04 14.37
C LEU A 505 11.55 13.57 13.83
N VAL A 506 11.57 13.15 12.57
CA VAL A 506 12.76 12.59 11.93
C VAL A 506 13.77 13.67 11.60
N GLU A 507 13.34 14.72 10.89
CA GLU A 507 14.23 15.83 10.51
C GLU A 507 14.71 16.62 11.74
N TYR A 508 13.93 16.58 12.83
CA TYR A 508 14.13 17.36 14.06
C TYR A 508 14.40 18.85 13.79
N ARG A 509 13.60 19.41 12.87
CA ARG A 509 13.66 20.82 12.47
C ARG A 509 12.51 21.60 13.08
N TYR A 510 12.68 22.91 13.18
CA TYR A 510 11.72 23.85 13.75
C TYR A 510 11.01 24.68 12.65
N PRO A 511 10.16 24.07 11.79
CA PRO A 511 9.60 24.72 10.61
C PRO A 511 8.65 25.87 10.94
N SER A 512 8.34 26.70 9.95
CA SER A 512 7.23 27.63 10.05
C SER A 512 5.91 26.91 9.77
N CYS A 513 4.98 26.98 10.71
CA CYS A 513 3.72 26.25 10.62
C CYS A 513 2.52 27.17 10.38
N SER A 514 1.40 26.58 9.95
CA SER A 514 0.13 27.27 9.76
C SER A 514 -1.06 26.35 10.03
N GLY A 515 -2.20 26.94 10.39
CA GLY A 515 -3.44 26.22 10.68
C GLY A 515 -3.42 25.47 12.01
N ILE A 516 -4.57 24.89 12.35
CA ILE A 516 -4.83 24.25 13.65
C ILE A 516 -3.93 23.02 13.86
N GLY A 517 -3.65 22.27 12.79
CA GLY A 517 -2.76 21.11 12.83
C GLY A 517 -1.28 21.44 12.76
N LEU A 518 -0.88 22.72 12.79
CA LEU A 518 0.53 23.14 12.73
C LEU A 518 1.30 22.55 11.55
N THR A 519 0.65 22.46 10.39
CA THR A 519 1.31 21.95 9.19
C THR A 519 2.40 22.92 8.73
N PRO A 520 3.61 22.44 8.39
CA PRO A 520 4.64 23.26 7.78
C PRO A 520 4.14 24.00 6.54
N LYS A 521 4.57 25.25 6.38
CA LYS A 521 4.25 26.08 5.21
C LYS A 521 4.77 25.41 3.93
N PRO A 522 4.17 25.69 2.76
CA PRO A 522 4.52 25.01 1.51
C PRO A 522 6.00 25.01 1.11
N ASN A 523 6.78 26.02 1.54
CA ASN A 523 8.23 26.10 1.27
C ASN A 523 9.07 25.26 2.24
N ASP A 524 8.52 24.88 3.39
CA ASP A 524 9.18 24.12 4.46
C ASP A 524 8.81 22.63 4.42
N ARG A 525 8.20 22.15 3.32
CA ARG A 525 7.85 20.73 3.15
C ARG A 525 7.89 20.29 1.71
N PHE A 526 8.11 19.00 1.50
CA PHE A 526 8.02 18.39 0.18
C PHE A 526 6.63 18.55 -0.43
N ARG A 527 6.57 18.91 -1.71
CA ARG A 527 5.33 18.98 -2.50
C ARG A 527 5.43 18.04 -3.69
N SER A 528 4.59 17.03 -3.67
CA SER A 528 4.51 16.03 -4.72
C SER A 528 3.96 16.63 -6.02
N GLU A 529 4.52 16.23 -7.15
CA GLU A 529 4.03 16.61 -8.48
C GLU A 529 2.64 16.03 -8.79
N PHE A 530 2.22 15.01 -8.04
CA PHE A 530 0.89 14.41 -8.09
C PHE A 530 -0.19 15.30 -7.42
N PHE A 531 0.21 16.35 -6.69
CA PHE A 531 -0.73 17.28 -6.06
C PHE A 531 -1.18 18.37 -7.03
N THR A 532 -2.09 18.04 -7.96
CA THR A 532 -2.57 18.97 -8.99
C THR A 532 -4.10 19.07 -9.04
N LYS A 533 -4.60 20.19 -9.58
CA LYS A 533 -6.05 20.36 -9.84
C LYS A 533 -6.53 19.56 -11.06
N THR A 534 -5.62 19.21 -11.97
CA THR A 534 -5.91 18.54 -13.24
C THR A 534 -5.34 17.11 -13.25
N ASN A 535 -6.05 16.17 -13.88
CA ASN A 535 -5.65 14.76 -14.00
C ASN A 535 -4.54 14.54 -15.05
N SER A 536 -4.30 15.51 -15.94
CA SER A 536 -3.31 15.40 -17.02
C SER A 536 -1.88 15.30 -16.50
N ARG A 537 -1.55 16.01 -15.42
CA ARG A 537 -0.18 16.01 -14.87
C ARG A 537 0.18 14.71 -14.15
N PRO A 538 -0.65 14.15 -13.24
CA PRO A 538 -0.39 12.82 -12.65
C PRO A 538 -0.21 11.74 -13.71
N THR A 539 -1.09 11.70 -14.72
CA THR A 539 -1.00 10.76 -15.85
C THR A 539 0.33 10.89 -16.59
N ALA A 540 0.73 12.12 -16.95
CA ALA A 540 2.00 12.37 -17.62
C ALA A 540 3.22 12.00 -16.77
N THR A 541 3.20 12.28 -15.47
CA THR A 541 4.27 11.93 -14.53
C THR A 541 4.40 10.42 -14.40
N ILE A 542 3.30 9.66 -14.25
CA ILE A 542 3.35 8.18 -14.22
C ILE A 542 3.96 7.62 -15.50
N ILE A 543 3.54 8.13 -16.66
CA ILE A 543 4.09 7.71 -17.96
C ILE A 543 5.61 7.97 -18.01
N ASP A 544 6.07 9.15 -17.58
CA ASP A 544 7.50 9.49 -17.58
C ASP A 544 8.32 8.58 -16.64
N ILE A 545 7.81 8.32 -15.43
CA ILE A 545 8.44 7.40 -14.47
C ILE A 545 8.60 6.02 -15.09
N ILE A 546 7.52 5.44 -15.62
CA ILE A 546 7.52 4.09 -16.19
C ILE A 546 8.49 4.01 -17.37
N ILE A 547 8.49 5.00 -18.28
CA ILE A 547 9.41 5.03 -19.43
C ILE A 547 10.87 5.09 -18.96
N LYS A 548 11.18 5.92 -17.95
CA LYS A 548 12.54 6.00 -17.40
C LYS A 548 12.98 4.70 -16.74
N ILE A 549 12.08 3.96 -16.11
CA ILE A 549 12.37 2.62 -15.56
C ILE A 549 12.66 1.64 -16.71
N LEU A 550 11.78 1.59 -17.71
CA LEU A 550 11.91 0.66 -18.85
C LEU A 550 13.18 0.92 -19.68
N ASN A 551 13.57 2.18 -19.86
CA ASN A 551 14.79 2.56 -20.59
C ASN A 551 16.08 2.07 -19.92
N ARG A 552 16.03 1.69 -18.63
CA ARG A 552 17.16 1.05 -17.91
C ARG A 552 17.21 -0.46 -18.11
N GLY A 553 16.27 -1.03 -18.85
CA GLY A 553 16.08 -2.48 -18.95
C GLY A 553 15.46 -3.08 -17.67
N TRP A 554 14.85 -2.26 -16.82
CA TRP A 554 14.19 -2.72 -15.60
C TRP A 554 12.69 -2.92 -15.83
N HIS A 555 12.10 -3.89 -15.13
CA HIS A 555 10.66 -4.08 -15.10
C HIS A 555 10.00 -3.02 -14.21
N CYS A 556 8.75 -2.65 -14.51
CA CYS A 556 7.95 -1.78 -13.66
C CYS A 556 6.68 -2.52 -13.23
N ALA A 557 6.47 -2.71 -11.93
CA ALA A 557 5.22 -3.19 -11.34
C ALA A 557 4.43 -1.99 -10.80
N TRP A 558 3.52 -1.45 -11.60
CA TRP A 558 2.72 -0.28 -11.24
C TRP A 558 1.41 -0.69 -10.54
N SER A 559 1.26 -0.29 -9.28
CA SER A 559 0.09 -0.49 -8.43
C SER A 559 -0.86 0.70 -8.53
N TYR A 560 -2.15 0.44 -8.77
CA TYR A 560 -3.16 1.48 -8.91
C TYR A 560 -4.58 0.97 -8.63
N SER A 561 -5.54 1.87 -8.41
CA SER A 561 -6.95 1.51 -8.17
C SER A 561 -7.89 2.07 -9.23
N ASP A 562 -9.07 1.45 -9.38
CA ASP A 562 -10.19 1.95 -10.22
C ASP A 562 -10.71 3.34 -9.82
N ASN A 563 -10.39 3.79 -8.61
CA ASN A 563 -10.78 5.09 -8.05
C ASN A 563 -9.68 6.16 -8.15
N GLY A 564 -8.61 5.88 -8.88
CA GLY A 564 -7.50 6.80 -9.11
C GLY A 564 -7.81 7.90 -10.13
N GLN A 565 -7.01 8.97 -10.10
CA GLN A 565 -7.15 10.11 -11.01
C GLN A 565 -6.60 9.87 -12.42
N ALA A 566 -5.60 9.01 -12.55
CA ALA A 566 -5.00 8.66 -13.82
C ALA A 566 -5.79 7.51 -14.47
N ASP A 567 -6.00 7.59 -15.77
CA ASP A 567 -6.64 6.52 -16.51
C ASP A 567 -5.63 5.41 -16.84
N ILE A 568 -5.91 4.18 -16.39
CA ILE A 568 -4.98 3.05 -16.55
C ILE A 568 -4.81 2.70 -18.03
N CYS A 569 -5.89 2.67 -18.81
CA CYS A 569 -5.83 2.36 -20.23
C CYS A 569 -4.98 3.38 -20.98
N GLU A 570 -5.17 4.68 -20.69
CA GLU A 570 -4.39 5.76 -21.29
C GLU A 570 -2.90 5.63 -20.97
N VAL A 571 -2.54 5.38 -19.71
CA VAL A 571 -1.14 5.22 -19.30
C VAL A 571 -0.51 4.03 -20.01
N VAL A 572 -1.16 2.87 -19.96
CA VAL A 572 -0.61 1.63 -20.54
C VAL A 572 -0.43 1.74 -22.05
N GLU A 573 -1.43 2.25 -22.78
CA GLU A 573 -1.33 2.42 -24.23
C GLU A 573 -0.22 3.41 -24.62
N ARG A 574 -0.11 4.55 -23.92
CA ARG A 574 0.93 5.54 -24.23
C ARG A 574 2.34 5.04 -23.92
N VAL A 575 2.52 4.27 -22.85
CA VAL A 575 3.82 3.64 -22.56
C VAL A 575 4.13 2.58 -23.62
N TYR A 576 3.16 1.75 -23.97
CA TYR A 576 3.32 0.72 -25.00
C TYR A 576 3.69 1.32 -26.37
N GLN A 577 2.98 2.36 -26.82
CA GLN A 577 3.26 3.03 -28.10
C GLN A 577 4.67 3.62 -28.17
N LYS A 578 5.25 4.03 -27.04
CA LYS A 578 6.59 4.62 -26.97
C LYS A 578 7.71 3.59 -26.81
N THR A 579 7.45 2.46 -26.17
CA THR A 579 8.50 1.52 -25.73
C THR A 579 8.37 0.13 -26.36
N GLY A 580 7.19 -0.24 -26.87
CA GLY A 580 6.90 -1.60 -27.32
C GLY A 580 7.01 -2.65 -26.20
N CYS A 581 6.84 -2.24 -24.94
CA CYS A 581 7.00 -3.10 -23.77
C CYS A 581 6.01 -4.28 -23.76
N GLU A 582 6.38 -5.37 -23.07
CA GLU A 582 5.43 -6.41 -22.73
C GLU A 582 4.58 -5.97 -21.54
N VAL A 583 3.27 -6.20 -21.61
CA VAL A 583 2.32 -5.88 -20.55
C VAL A 583 1.72 -7.17 -19.99
N ILE A 584 1.71 -7.27 -18.66
CA ILE A 584 0.97 -8.27 -17.89
C ILE A 584 0.19 -7.47 -16.84
N SER A 585 -1.10 -7.73 -16.68
CA SER A 585 -1.86 -7.05 -15.64
C SER A 585 -2.50 -8.00 -14.65
N TYR A 586 -2.86 -7.52 -13.48
CA TYR A 586 -3.51 -8.29 -12.43
C TYR A 586 -4.58 -7.42 -11.80
N SER A 587 -5.63 -8.04 -11.29
CA SER A 587 -6.68 -7.37 -10.52
C SER A 587 -7.04 -8.19 -9.30
N ALA A 588 -7.33 -7.51 -8.20
CA ALA A 588 -7.89 -8.12 -7.01
C ALA A 588 -9.07 -7.27 -6.52
N LYS A 589 -10.16 -7.94 -6.13
CA LYS A 589 -11.26 -7.30 -5.42
C LYS A 589 -10.80 -6.99 -4.01
N PHE A 590 -10.92 -5.73 -3.60
CA PHE A 590 -10.53 -5.28 -2.28
C PHE A 590 -11.62 -4.45 -1.61
N VAL A 591 -11.82 -4.68 -0.32
CA VAL A 591 -12.80 -3.93 0.47
C VAL A 591 -12.06 -2.88 1.30
N HIS A 592 -12.20 -1.62 0.92
CA HIS A 592 -11.69 -0.49 1.69
C HIS A 592 -12.72 -0.01 2.71
N LYS A 593 -12.28 0.26 3.94
CA LYS A 593 -13.06 1.06 4.90
C LYS A 593 -12.87 2.54 4.56
N SER A 594 -13.96 3.29 4.41
CA SER A 594 -13.89 4.72 4.12
C SER A 594 -13.29 5.52 5.29
N HIS A 595 -12.58 6.62 4.99
CA HIS A 595 -12.01 7.51 6.01
C HIS A 595 -13.09 8.02 6.97
N GLY A 596 -12.99 7.65 8.24
CA GLY A 596 -13.92 8.08 9.29
C GLY A 596 -15.35 7.57 9.16
N GLY A 597 -15.62 6.60 8.29
CA GLY A 597 -16.96 6.05 8.04
C GLY A 597 -17.03 4.54 8.23
N THR A 598 -18.21 4.04 8.62
CA THR A 598 -18.51 2.60 8.73
C THR A 598 -18.82 1.93 7.38
N ALA A 599 -19.00 2.72 6.32
CA ALA A 599 -19.32 2.22 4.98
C ALA A 599 -18.10 1.57 4.31
N GLN A 600 -18.25 0.29 3.95
CA GLN A 600 -17.33 -0.47 3.12
C GLN A 600 -17.50 -0.08 1.65
N LYS A 601 -16.40 0.19 0.96
CA LYS A 601 -16.38 0.39 -0.49
C LYS A 601 -15.61 -0.74 -1.14
N ASN A 602 -16.24 -1.40 -2.09
CA ASN A 602 -15.56 -2.34 -2.98
C ASN A 602 -14.76 -1.52 -3.99
N VAL A 603 -13.47 -1.81 -4.07
CA VAL A 603 -12.50 -1.14 -4.93
C VAL A 603 -11.72 -2.24 -5.65
N MET A 604 -11.53 -2.10 -6.95
CA MET A 604 -10.61 -2.95 -7.69
C MET A 604 -9.19 -2.40 -7.57
N GLU A 605 -8.29 -3.22 -7.07
CA GLU A 605 -6.85 -2.93 -7.03
C GLU A 605 -6.19 -3.65 -8.20
N TYR A 606 -5.37 -2.91 -8.95
CA TYR A 606 -4.66 -3.40 -10.12
C TYR A 606 -3.15 -3.38 -9.88
N LEU A 607 -2.47 -4.34 -10.48
CA LEU A 607 -1.04 -4.33 -10.62
C LEU A 607 -0.70 -4.58 -12.09
N ILE A 608 -0.06 -3.63 -12.75
CA ILE A 608 0.37 -3.75 -14.13
C ILE A 608 1.89 -3.89 -14.17
N ILE A 609 2.38 -5.03 -14.65
CA ILE A 609 3.79 -5.27 -14.91
C ILE A 609 4.09 -4.91 -16.36
N LEU A 610 4.92 -3.88 -16.53
CA LEU A 610 5.47 -3.47 -17.82
C LEU A 610 6.93 -3.93 -17.87
N SER A 611 7.29 -4.69 -18.89
CA SER A 611 8.62 -5.25 -19.07
C SER A 611 9.27 -4.71 -20.33
N PRO A 612 10.56 -4.36 -20.31
CA PRO A 612 11.26 -3.92 -21.51
C PRO A 612 11.18 -5.02 -22.58
N LYS A 613 11.07 -4.61 -23.85
CA LYS A 613 11.08 -5.56 -24.96
C LYS A 613 12.41 -6.31 -24.94
N LYS A 614 12.37 -7.64 -24.94
CA LYS A 614 13.61 -8.43 -25.06
C LYS A 614 14.31 -8.04 -26.37
N PRO A 615 15.62 -7.74 -26.34
CA PRO A 615 16.37 -7.35 -27.53
C PRO A 615 16.34 -8.44 -28.59
#